data_AF-A0A8T0GZN4-F1
#
_entry.id   AF-A0A8T0GZN4-F1
#
_cell.length_a   1.000
_cell.length_b   1.000
_cell.length_c   1.000
_cell.angle_alpha   90.00
_cell.angle_beta   90.00
_cell.angle_gamma   90.00
#
_symmetry.space_group_name_H-M   'P 1'
#
loop_
_entity.id
_entity.type
_entity.pdbx_description
1 polymer ?
#
loop_
_entity_poly.entity_id
_entity_poly.type
_entity_poly.pdbx_seq_one_letter_code
_entity_poly.pdbx_strand_id
1 'polypeptide(L)'
;MVCYEVLTGDVPFPEEKNPNNVKRMVLEGVRPDLPAHCPIEPKALITDCWNQDPLKRPSFAVICQKLKYLKYLLMTGFSSYQDSYPSTEEPS
;
A
#
# COMPACT_ATOMS: atom_id res chain seq x y z
N MET A 1 -9.45 -0.90 -3.51
CA MET A 1 -10.11 0.11 -2.66
C MET A 1 -10.39 -0.43 -1.26
N VAL A 2 -11.02 -1.60 -1.08
CA VAL A 2 -11.27 -2.19 0.26
C VAL A 2 -10.04 -2.18 1.20
N CYS A 3 -8.87 -2.59 0.74
CA CYS A 3 -7.67 -2.59 1.59
C CYS A 3 -7.25 -1.18 2.07
N TYR A 4 -7.57 -0.13 1.31
CA TYR A 4 -7.34 1.26 1.74
C TYR A 4 -8.25 1.58 2.93
N GLU A 5 -9.56 1.36 2.78
CA GLU A 5 -10.57 1.65 3.81
C GLU A 5 -10.28 0.89 5.11
N VAL A 6 -9.87 -0.37 5.00
CA VAL A 6 -9.49 -1.19 6.17
C VAL A 6 -8.25 -0.64 6.87
N LEU A 7 -7.28 -0.13 6.11
CA LEU A 7 -6.02 0.35 6.63
C LEU A 7 -6.14 1.76 7.26
N THR A 8 -6.87 2.65 6.59
CA THR A 8 -6.96 4.06 7.00
C THR A 8 -8.16 4.34 7.88
N GLY A 9 -9.24 3.56 7.75
CA GLY A 9 -10.54 3.88 8.33
C GLY A 9 -11.33 4.94 7.54
N ASP A 10 -10.76 5.43 6.44
CA ASP A 10 -11.30 6.51 5.63
C ASP A 10 -11.89 6.00 4.31
N VAL A 11 -12.80 6.78 3.73
CA VAL A 11 -13.30 6.53 2.37
C VAL A 11 -12.29 7.02 1.33
N PRO A 12 -12.09 6.29 0.21
CA PRO A 12 -11.19 6.73 -0.85
C PRO A 12 -11.76 7.97 -1.55
N PHE A 13 -10.89 8.94 -1.85
CA PHE A 13 -11.24 10.21 -2.50
C PHE A 13 -12.32 11.01 -1.75
N PRO A 14 -12.12 11.35 -0.46
CA PRO A 14 -13.16 11.99 0.36
C PRO A 14 -13.60 13.36 -0.17
N GLU A 15 -12.73 14.05 -0.90
CA GLU A 15 -13.00 15.37 -1.49
C GLU A 15 -13.92 15.32 -2.72
N GLU A 16 -14.04 14.17 -3.40
CA GLU A 16 -14.81 14.05 -4.63
C GLU A 16 -16.15 13.33 -4.38
N LYS A 17 -17.23 14.09 -4.40
CA LYS A 17 -18.60 13.59 -4.14
C LYS A 17 -19.26 13.01 -5.39
N ASN A 18 -18.73 13.27 -6.59
CA ASN A 18 -19.28 12.79 -7.85
C ASN A 18 -18.61 11.47 -8.29
N PRO A 19 -19.34 10.35 -8.31
CA PRO A 19 -18.78 9.06 -8.70
C PRO A 19 -18.19 9.02 -10.11
N ASN A 20 -18.72 9.84 -11.04
CA ASN A 20 -18.20 9.91 -12.41
C ASN A 20 -16.82 10.57 -12.47
N ASN A 21 -16.57 11.57 -11.61
CA ASN A 21 -15.25 12.17 -11.49
C ASN A 21 -14.26 11.19 -10.86
N VAL A 22 -14.65 10.48 -9.80
CA VAL A 22 -13.82 9.41 -9.21
C VAL A 22 -13.45 8.36 -10.26
N LYS A 23 -14.43 7.91 -11.05
CA LYS A 23 -14.19 6.97 -12.15
C LYS A 23 -13.16 7.51 -13.14
N ARG A 24 -13.28 8.77 -13.55
CA ARG A 24 -12.32 9.42 -14.46
C ARG A 24 -10.93 9.52 -13.86
N MET A 25 -10.80 9.98 -12.61
CA MET A 25 -9.53 10.06 -11.88
C MET A 25 -8.83 8.69 -11.82
N VAL A 26 -9.58 7.62 -11.50
CA VAL A 26 -9.03 6.26 -11.46
C VAL A 26 -8.55 5.80 -12.84
N LEU A 27 -9.31 6.11 -13.91
CA LEU A 27 -8.90 5.82 -15.29
C LEU A 27 -7.64 6.58 -15.71
N GLU A 28 -7.46 7.81 -15.21
CA GLU A 28 -6.26 8.65 -15.40
C GLU A 28 -5.07 8.19 -14.55
N GLY A 29 -5.23 7.16 -13.70
CA GLY A 29 -4.15 6.62 -12.88
C GLY A 29 -4.04 7.24 -11.48
N VAL A 30 -4.92 8.18 -11.13
CA VAL A 30 -4.94 8.77 -9.79
C VAL A 30 -5.36 7.72 -8.75
N ARG A 31 -4.70 7.72 -7.59
CA ARG A 31 -4.99 6.83 -6.46
C ARG A 31 -5.09 7.65 -5.17
N PRO A 32 -5.87 7.19 -4.17
CA PRO A 32 -5.90 7.79 -2.85
C PRO A 32 -4.51 7.77 -2.18
N ASP A 33 -4.20 8.82 -1.44
CA ASP A 33 -2.96 8.92 -0.68
C ASP A 33 -2.96 7.98 0.51
N LEU A 34 -1.92 7.15 0.61
CA LEU A 34 -1.70 6.28 1.76
C LEU A 34 -0.96 7.04 2.86
N PRO A 35 -1.37 6.91 4.14
CA PRO A 35 -0.71 7.62 5.24
C PRO A 35 0.78 7.31 5.32
N ALA A 36 1.58 8.31 5.70
CA ALA A 36 3.04 8.17 5.81
C ALA A 36 3.47 7.11 6.84
N HIS A 37 2.65 6.88 7.86
CA HIS A 37 2.89 5.89 8.92
C HIS A 37 2.44 4.46 8.54
N CYS A 38 1.87 4.26 7.34
CA CYS A 38 1.55 2.92 6.86
C CYS A 38 2.85 2.10 6.71
N PRO A 39 2.92 0.87 7.27
CA PRO A 39 4.07 0.01 7.05
C PRO A 39 4.31 -0.26 5.57
N ILE A 40 5.56 -0.51 5.20
CA ILE A 40 6.02 -0.59 3.81
C ILE A 40 5.32 -1.74 3.07
N GLU A 41 5.13 -2.87 3.74
CA GLU A 41 4.64 -4.10 3.11
C GLU A 41 3.13 -4.06 2.79
N PRO A 42 2.23 -3.60 3.69
CA PRO A 42 0.85 -3.29 3.34
C PRO A 42 0.74 -2.22 2.24
N LYS A 43 1.55 -1.15 2.30
CA LYS A 43 1.55 -0.09 1.29
C LYS A 43 1.90 -0.64 -0.09
N ALA A 44 2.92 -1.47 -0.18
CA ALA A 44 3.32 -2.15 -1.42
C ALA A 44 2.21 -3.05 -1.95
N LEU A 45 1.58 -3.87 -1.10
CA LEU A 45 0.48 -4.75 -1.51
C LEU A 45 -0.73 -3.96 -2.05
N ILE A 46 -1.15 -2.90 -1.35
CA ILE A 46 -2.25 -2.04 -1.82
C ILE A 46 -1.88 -1.43 -3.17
N THR A 47 -0.60 -1.04 -3.31
CA THR A 47 -0.07 -0.45 -4.54
C THR A 47 -0.09 -1.40 -5.73
N ASP A 48 0.29 -2.66 -5.51
CA ASP A 48 0.21 -3.71 -6.52
C ASP A 48 -1.24 -3.98 -6.96
N CYS A 49 -2.18 -3.98 -6.00
CA CYS A 49 -3.59 -4.30 -6.26
C CYS A 49 -4.30 -3.30 -7.19
N TRP A 50 -3.91 -2.03 -7.15
CA TRP A 50 -4.51 -0.98 -7.98
C TRP A 50 -3.59 -0.51 -9.12
N ASN A 51 -2.67 -1.36 -9.57
CA ASN A 51 -1.83 -1.06 -10.73
C ASN A 51 -2.69 -0.67 -11.95
N GLN A 52 -2.26 0.35 -12.70
CA GLN A 52 -2.98 0.81 -13.88
C GLN A 52 -3.07 -0.28 -14.95
N ASP A 53 -1.99 -1.04 -15.13
CA ASP A 53 -1.95 -2.22 -15.99
C ASP A 53 -2.63 -3.41 -15.28
N PRO A 54 -3.76 -3.93 -15.79
CA PRO A 54 -4.45 -5.06 -15.19
C PRO A 54 -3.60 -6.33 -15.11
N LEU A 55 -2.65 -6.52 -16.04
CA LEU A 55 -1.78 -7.70 -16.08
C LEU A 55 -0.71 -7.68 -14.99
N LYS A 56 -0.39 -6.50 -14.45
CA LYS A 56 0.55 -6.35 -13.34
C LYS A 56 -0.12 -6.50 -11.97
N ARG A 57 -1.45 -6.62 -11.92
CA ARG A 57 -2.16 -6.80 -10.66
C ARG A 57 -1.96 -8.23 -10.16
N PRO A 58 -1.68 -8.43 -8.87
CA PRO A 58 -1.52 -9.75 -8.30
C PRO A 58 -2.84 -10.52 -8.37
N SER A 59 -2.73 -11.84 -8.57
CA SER A 59 -3.90 -12.72 -8.44
C SER A 59 -4.38 -12.75 -6.99
N PHE A 60 -5.66 -13.10 -6.78
CA PHE A 60 -6.20 -13.21 -5.44
C PHE A 60 -5.43 -14.22 -4.56
N ALA A 61 -4.93 -15.31 -5.16
CA ALA A 61 -4.08 -16.28 -4.46
C ALA A 61 -2.79 -15.62 -3.91
N VAL A 62 -2.12 -14.80 -4.73
CA VAL A 62 -0.93 -14.03 -4.31
C VAL A 62 -1.28 -13.02 -3.22
N ILE A 63 -2.41 -12.32 -3.35
CA ILE A 63 -2.91 -11.38 -2.33
C ILE A 63 -3.11 -12.10 -1.00
N CYS A 64 -3.81 -13.24 -0.98
CA CYS A 64 -4.02 -14.03 0.23
C CYS A 64 -2.70 -14.50 0.86
N GLN A 65 -1.74 -14.93 0.04
CA GLN A 65 -0.42 -15.34 0.53
C GLN A 65 0.32 -14.16 1.20
N LYS A 66 0.37 -13.00 0.54
CA LYS A 66 0.98 -11.78 1.09
C LYS A 66 0.28 -11.36 2.39
N LEU A 67 -1.05 -11.35 2.44
CA LEU A 67 -1.80 -11.01 3.66
C LEU A 67 -1.54 -11.98 4.82
N LYS A 68 -1.41 -13.29 4.56
CA LYS A 68 -1.03 -14.27 5.59
C LYS A 68 0.35 -13.99 6.15
N TYR A 69 1.30 -13.64 5.29
CA TYR A 69 2.66 -13.27 5.69
C TYR A 69 2.67 -11.98 6.53
N LEU A 70 1.95 -10.94 6.10
CA LEU A 70 1.79 -9.70 6.88
C LEU A 70 1.19 -9.97 8.25
N LYS A 71 0.12 -10.77 8.30
CA LYS A 71 -0.48 -11.19 9.57
C LYS A 71 0.53 -11.90 10.47
N TYR A 72 1.33 -12.80 9.92
CA TYR A 72 2.37 -13.50 10.67
C TYR A 72 3.41 -12.52 11.24
N LEU A 73 3.89 -11.57 10.44
CA LEU A 73 4.86 -10.55 10.88
C LEU A 73 4.31 -9.72 12.04
N LEU A 74 3.06 -9.26 11.93
CA LEU A 74 2.41 -8.44 12.95
C LEU A 74 2.13 -9.23 14.24
N MET A 75 1.79 -10.52 14.12
CA MET A 75 1.47 -11.36 15.29
C MET A 75 2.69 -11.91 16.00
N THR A 76 3.82 -12.09 15.31
CA THR A 76 5.04 -12.67 15.89
C THR A 76 6.06 -11.63 16.35
N GLY A 77 5.74 -10.33 16.21
CA GLY A 77 6.51 -9.25 16.84
C GLY A 77 7.96 -9.19 16.38
N PHE A 78 8.20 -9.24 15.07
CA PHE A 78 9.57 -9.13 14.55
C PHE A 78 10.09 -7.69 14.67
N SER A 79 10.82 -7.46 15.75
CA SER A 79 11.89 -6.46 15.85
C SER A 79 12.95 -6.75 14.80
N SER A 80 12.93 -6.04 13.68
CA SER A 80 14.12 -5.86 12.84
C SER A 80 14.00 -4.55 12.07
N TYR A 81 13.93 -3.44 12.82
CA TYR A 81 14.17 -2.12 12.30
C TYR A 81 15.70 -1.87 12.37
N GLN A 82 16.37 -1.99 11.24
CA GLN A 82 17.64 -1.31 10.91
C GLN A 82 18.76 -1.34 11.97
N ASP A 83 19.47 -2.45 12.11
CA ASP A 83 20.91 -2.43 12.44
C ASP A 83 21.69 -2.76 11.17
N SER A 84 21.91 -1.73 10.33
CA SER A 84 23.07 -1.55 9.44
C SER A 84 22.76 -0.59 8.28
N TYR A 85 22.52 0.69 8.58
CA TYR A 85 23.03 1.73 7.69
C TYR A 85 24.40 2.11 8.27
N PRO A 86 25.53 1.73 7.63
CA PRO A 86 26.79 2.31 8.02
C PRO A 86 26.72 3.80 7.74
N SER A 87 27.08 4.56 8.77
CA SER A 87 27.30 6.00 8.79
C SER A 87 27.90 6.50 7.49
N THR A 88 27.39 7.64 7.05
CA THR A 88 28.05 8.55 6.13
C THR A 88 29.55 8.64 6.42
N GLU A 89 30.38 8.11 5.53
CA GLU A 89 31.72 8.61 5.29
C GLU A 89 31.66 9.37 3.96
N GLU A 90 31.42 10.69 4.03
CA GLU A 90 32.10 11.59 3.10
C GLU A 90 33.54 11.75 3.60
N PRO A 91 34.53 11.62 2.71
CA PRO A 91 35.75 12.38 2.87
C PRO A 91 36.04 13.24 1.62
N SER A 92 36.10 14.55 1.90
CA SER A 92 36.99 15.60 1.36
C SER A 92 37.02 15.90 -0.13
#